data_AF-A0A933E9W0-F1
#
_entry.id   AF-A0A933E9W0-F1
#
_cell.length_a   1.000
_cell.length_b   1.000
_cell.length_c   1.000
_cell.angle_alpha   90.00
_cell.angle_beta   90.00
_cell.angle_gamma   90.00
#
_symmetry.space_group_name_H-M   'P 1'
#
loop_
_entity.id
_entity.type
_entity.pdbx_description
1 polymer ?
#
loop_
_entity_poly.entity_id
_entity_poly.type
_entity_poly.pdbx_seq_one_letter_code
_entity_poly.pdbx_strand_id
1 'polypeptide(L)'
;MSGMPGRRRRLFFWLGFLLIASLPAGALFLAKPLFLDRAGAEAELLRRAAALRGAPPERAAAEVGRMVKAYLDTFRHVSRAEVEVRAASAERLAFTVSLPWSEVSAKQRRQRAEAMGRLAAGMLRSAGAEGVAVEVEVRRWRKDSAVRSDLVGRYLHDPGAGRGAWREAPSP
;
A
#
# COMPACT_ATOMS: atom_id res chain seq x y z
N MET A 1 -10.26 38.75 48.15
CA MET A 1 -10.01 38.06 46.87
C MET A 1 -8.69 38.59 46.31
N SER A 2 -7.58 37.90 46.59
CA SER A 2 -6.23 38.40 46.31
C SER A 2 -5.86 38.10 44.86
N GLY A 3 -5.97 39.11 43.98
CA GLY A 3 -5.50 39.01 42.60
C GLY A 3 -3.98 38.85 42.55
N MET A 4 -3.50 37.79 41.88
CA MET A 4 -2.05 37.58 41.71
C MET A 4 -1.41 38.77 40.98
N PRO A 5 -0.23 39.26 41.44
CA PRO A 5 0.46 40.39 40.80
C PRO A 5 0.78 40.08 39.34
N GLY A 6 0.54 41.06 38.44
CA GLY A 6 0.48 40.87 36.98
C GLY A 6 1.71 40.20 36.34
N ARG A 7 2.89 40.30 36.96
CA ARG A 7 4.12 39.63 36.52
C ARG A 7 4.09 38.11 36.71
N ARG A 8 3.50 37.61 37.81
CA ARG A 8 3.31 36.17 38.06
C ARG A 8 2.26 35.59 37.11
N ARG A 9 1.19 36.35 36.84
CA ARG A 9 0.13 35.95 35.90
C ARG A 9 0.65 35.79 34.46
N ARG A 10 1.54 36.67 34.02
CA ARG A 10 2.26 36.53 32.73
C ARG A 10 3.16 35.29 32.70
N LEU A 11 3.85 34.99 33.80
CA LEU A 11 4.73 33.82 33.88
C LEU A 11 3.92 32.52 33.75
N PHE A 12 2.81 32.39 34.48
CA PHE A 12 1.92 31.23 34.39
C PHE A 12 1.26 31.10 33.02
N PHE A 13 0.93 32.21 32.37
CA PHE A 13 0.42 32.21 31.00
C PHE A 13 1.46 31.65 30.01
N TRP A 14 2.71 32.11 30.08
CA TRP A 14 3.78 31.60 29.21
C TRP A 14 4.14 30.14 29.48
N LEU A 15 4.13 29.71 30.74
CA LEU A 15 4.30 28.30 31.13
C LEU A 15 3.17 27.43 30.57
N GLY A 16 1.92 27.86 30.73
CA GLY A 16 0.76 27.15 30.18
C GLY A 16 0.77 27.13 28.65
N PHE A 17 1.14 28.24 28.01
CA PHE A 17 1.26 28.33 26.56
C PHE A 17 2.35 27.41 26.02
N LEU A 18 3.54 27.38 26.64
CA LEU A 18 4.62 26.47 26.27
C LEU A 18 4.19 25.00 26.43
N LEU A 19 3.49 24.67 27.52
CA LEU A 19 2.97 23.33 27.76
C LEU A 19 1.97 22.92 26.66
N ILE A 20 0.99 23.78 26.36
CA ILE A 20 -0.04 23.54 25.34
C ILE A 20 0.55 23.52 23.93
N ALA A 21 1.56 24.33 23.62
CA ALA A 21 2.24 24.35 22.33
C ALA A 21 3.17 23.14 22.14
N SER A 22 3.78 22.64 23.22
CA SER A 22 4.62 21.44 23.20
C SER A 22 3.82 20.14 23.12
N LEU A 23 2.56 20.12 23.57
CA LEU A 23 1.68 18.95 23.50
C LEU A 23 1.42 18.46 22.06
N PRO A 24 1.06 19.30 21.07
CA PRO A 24 0.92 18.86 19.68
C PRO A 24 2.26 18.50 19.04
N ALA A 25 3.36 19.17 19.39
CA ALA A 25 4.69 18.79 18.89
C ALA A 25 5.13 17.41 19.43
N GLY A 26 4.94 17.16 20.73
CA GLY A 26 5.16 15.87 21.36
C GLY A 26 4.20 14.80 20.84
N ALA A 27 2.93 15.15 20.62
CA ALA A 27 1.94 14.25 20.03
C ALA A 27 2.27 13.92 18.58
N LEU A 28 2.83 14.83 17.78
CA LEU A 28 3.31 14.55 16.42
C LEU A 28 4.54 13.63 16.41
N PHE A 29 5.42 13.75 17.41
CA PHE A 29 6.57 12.84 17.59
C PHE A 29 6.18 11.48 18.19
N LEU A 30 5.15 11.41 19.05
CA LEU A 30 4.58 10.15 19.56
C LEU A 30 3.61 9.50 18.56
N ALA A 31 2.96 10.27 17.69
CA ALA A 31 2.12 9.79 16.58
C ALA A 31 2.95 9.24 15.40
N LYS A 32 4.19 8.84 15.68
CA LYS A 32 5.01 8.01 14.80
C LYS A 32 4.33 6.72 14.27
N PRO A 33 3.35 6.03 14.88
CA PRO A 33 3.04 4.68 14.41
C PRO A 33 2.28 4.66 13.07
N LEU A 34 1.41 5.61 12.76
CA LEU A 34 0.49 5.40 11.61
C LEU A 34 1.09 5.69 10.23
N PHE A 35 2.02 6.64 10.11
CA PHE A 35 2.68 6.94 8.83
C PHE A 35 3.99 6.15 8.64
N LEU A 36 4.69 5.79 9.73
CA LEU A 36 5.86 4.91 9.66
C LEU A 36 5.47 3.44 9.46
N ASP A 37 4.28 3.00 9.86
CA ASP A 37 3.87 1.61 9.65
C ASP A 37 3.85 1.22 8.16
N ARG A 38 3.37 2.11 7.28
CA ARG A 38 3.26 1.79 5.86
C ARG A 38 4.61 1.83 5.14
N ALA A 39 5.39 2.89 5.35
CA ALA A 39 6.72 3.03 4.75
C ALA A 39 7.71 2.01 5.35
N GLY A 40 7.60 1.72 6.65
CA GLY A 40 8.37 0.70 7.34
C GLY A 40 8.02 -0.71 6.87
N ALA A 41 6.74 -1.01 6.66
CA ALA A 41 6.32 -2.30 6.11
C ALA A 41 6.75 -2.47 4.64
N GLU A 42 6.68 -1.43 3.81
CA GLU A 42 7.20 -1.47 2.45
C GLU A 42 8.73 -1.69 2.44
N ALA A 43 9.48 -0.97 3.28
CA ALA A 43 10.92 -1.17 3.42
C ALA A 43 11.26 -2.60 3.89
N GLU A 44 10.47 -3.15 4.81
CA GLU A 44 10.63 -4.53 5.28
C GLU A 44 10.36 -5.56 4.17
N LEU A 45 9.31 -5.35 3.37
CA LEU A 45 9.01 -6.20 2.20
C LEU A 45 10.14 -6.15 1.17
N LEU A 46 10.68 -4.96 0.88
CA LEU A 46 11.82 -4.80 -0.03
C LEU A 46 13.07 -5.49 0.53
N ARG A 47 13.33 -5.36 1.84
CA ARG A 47 14.44 -6.04 2.53
C ARG A 47 14.31 -7.56 2.45
N ARG A 48 13.11 -8.11 2.70
CA ARG A 48 12.84 -9.55 2.57
C ARG A 48 12.97 -10.03 1.13
N ALA A 49 12.50 -9.25 0.16
CA ALA A 49 12.67 -9.56 -1.25
C ALA A 49 14.14 -9.56 -1.67
N ALA A 50 14.97 -8.67 -1.11
CA ALA A 50 16.41 -8.65 -1.36
C ALA A 50 17.13 -9.94 -0.91
N ALA A 51 16.60 -10.65 0.09
CA ALA A 51 17.13 -11.96 0.49
C ALA A 51 16.93 -13.06 -0.56
N LEU A 52 16.09 -12.83 -1.58
CA LEU A 52 15.89 -13.74 -2.72
C LEU A 52 16.92 -13.52 -3.84
N ARG A 53 17.87 -12.58 -3.68
CA ARG A 53 18.85 -12.26 -4.71
C ARG A 53 19.67 -13.49 -5.09
N GLY A 54 19.75 -13.76 -6.40
CA GLY A 54 20.42 -14.94 -6.95
C GLY A 54 19.52 -16.17 -7.09
N ALA A 55 18.27 -16.12 -6.63
CA ALA A 55 17.27 -17.14 -6.96
C ALA A 55 16.83 -17.02 -8.44
N PRO A 56 16.35 -18.12 -9.06
CA PRO A 56 15.74 -18.08 -10.37
C PRO A 56 14.52 -17.12 -10.41
N PRO A 57 14.30 -16.38 -11.51
CA PRO A 57 13.20 -15.41 -11.62
C PRO A 57 11.81 -15.98 -11.31
N GLU A 58 11.54 -17.23 -11.67
CA GLU A 58 10.27 -17.92 -11.39
C GLU A 58 10.05 -18.06 -9.89
N ARG A 59 11.11 -18.45 -9.17
CA ARG A 59 11.07 -18.60 -7.70
C ARG A 59 10.93 -17.25 -7.03
N ALA A 60 11.65 -16.24 -7.51
CA ALA A 60 11.53 -14.87 -7.00
C ALA A 60 10.10 -14.33 -7.20
N ALA A 61 9.51 -14.53 -8.38
CA ALA A 61 8.13 -14.13 -8.67
C ALA A 61 7.12 -14.84 -7.76
N ALA A 62 7.27 -16.15 -7.55
CA ALA A 62 6.39 -16.92 -6.68
C ALA A 62 6.49 -16.48 -5.21
N GLU A 63 7.69 -16.20 -4.70
CA GLU A 63 7.89 -15.71 -3.33
C GLU A 63 7.39 -14.27 -3.16
N VAL A 64 7.70 -13.36 -4.08
CA VAL A 64 7.18 -11.98 -4.06
C VAL A 64 5.65 -12.00 -4.11
N GLY A 65 5.05 -12.85 -4.95
CA GLY A 65 3.61 -13.04 -5.00
C GLY A 65 3.01 -13.44 -3.65
N ARG A 66 3.65 -14.39 -2.96
CA ARG A 66 3.26 -14.81 -1.60
C ARG A 66 3.42 -13.71 -0.56
N MET A 67 4.53 -12.96 -0.60
CA MET A 67 4.77 -11.86 0.33
C MET A 67 3.73 -10.74 0.18
N VAL A 68 3.42 -10.33 -1.05
CA VAL A 68 2.39 -9.32 -1.34
C VAL A 68 1.02 -9.80 -0.87
N LYS A 69 0.67 -11.06 -1.14
CA LYS A 69 -0.59 -11.65 -0.65
C LYS A 69 -0.66 -11.63 0.88
N ALA A 70 0.36 -12.14 1.57
CA ALA A 70 0.40 -12.20 3.02
C ALA A 70 0.33 -10.81 3.68
N TYR A 71 1.00 -9.82 3.08
CA TYR A 71 0.90 -8.43 3.50
C TYR A 71 -0.56 -7.95 3.41
N LEU A 72 -1.21 -8.12 2.26
CA LEU A 72 -2.58 -7.65 2.06
C LEU A 72 -3.61 -8.41 2.90
N ASP A 73 -3.41 -9.70 3.13
CA ASP A 73 -4.22 -10.52 4.04
C ASP A 73 -4.14 -9.99 5.48
N THR A 74 -2.96 -9.56 5.92
CA THR A 74 -2.75 -8.96 7.25
C THR A 74 -3.54 -7.67 7.41
N PHE A 75 -3.66 -6.87 6.35
CA PHE A 75 -4.43 -5.62 6.33
C PHE A 75 -5.87 -5.80 5.83
N ARG A 76 -6.38 -7.03 5.69
CA ARG A 76 -7.71 -7.32 5.14
C ARG A 76 -8.84 -6.58 5.88
N HIS A 77 -8.72 -6.41 7.20
CA HIS A 77 -9.71 -5.68 8.00
C HIS A 77 -9.79 -4.18 7.67
N VAL A 78 -8.69 -3.62 7.16
CA VAL A 78 -8.56 -2.19 6.80
C VAL A 78 -8.80 -1.97 5.30
N SER A 79 -8.23 -2.82 4.45
CA SER A 79 -8.33 -2.71 3.00
C SER A 79 -9.61 -3.30 2.42
N ARG A 80 -10.25 -4.24 3.14
CA ARG A 80 -11.39 -5.07 2.70
C ARG A 80 -11.17 -5.72 1.33
N ALA A 81 -9.92 -5.81 0.89
CA ALA A 81 -9.53 -6.31 -0.42
C ALA A 81 -9.09 -7.77 -0.29
N GLU A 82 -9.41 -8.58 -1.30
CA GLU A 82 -8.95 -9.95 -1.43
C GLU A 82 -7.96 -10.04 -2.59
N VAL A 83 -6.82 -10.69 -2.36
CA VAL A 83 -5.77 -10.82 -3.38
C VAL A 83 -5.47 -12.27 -3.69
N GLU A 84 -5.45 -12.57 -4.98
CA GLU A 84 -5.14 -13.89 -5.53
C GLU A 84 -3.98 -13.77 -6.53
N VAL A 85 -2.97 -14.62 -6.39
CA VAL A 85 -1.89 -14.73 -7.37
C VAL A 85 -2.35 -15.64 -8.49
N ARG A 86 -2.48 -15.10 -9.70
CA ARG A 86 -2.97 -15.83 -10.88
C ARG A 86 -1.85 -16.52 -11.64
N ALA A 87 -0.69 -15.87 -11.72
CA ALA A 87 0.49 -16.40 -12.40
C ALA A 87 1.75 -15.87 -11.74
N ALA A 88 2.77 -16.72 -11.65
CA ALA A 88 4.11 -16.35 -11.24
C ALA A 88 5.10 -17.17 -12.08
N SER A 89 5.73 -16.52 -13.05
CA SER A 89 6.71 -17.10 -13.96
C SER A 89 7.93 -16.18 -14.10
N ALA A 90 8.91 -16.61 -14.89
CA ALA A 90 10.12 -15.86 -15.19
C ALA A 90 9.84 -14.53 -15.90
N GLU A 91 8.70 -14.43 -16.58
CA GLU A 91 8.33 -13.30 -17.42
C GLU A 91 7.23 -12.46 -16.78
N ARG A 92 6.40 -13.05 -15.91
CA ARG A 92 5.18 -12.40 -15.45
C ARG A 92 4.74 -12.82 -14.05
N LEU A 93 4.38 -11.81 -13.26
CA LEU A 93 3.68 -11.92 -12.00
C LEU A 93 2.32 -11.24 -12.11
N ALA A 94 1.23 -12.01 -12.00
CA ALA A 94 -0.14 -11.52 -12.16
C ALA A 94 -0.95 -11.67 -10.87
N PHE A 95 -1.62 -10.59 -10.47
CA PHE A 95 -2.49 -10.52 -9.30
C PHE A 95 -3.92 -10.18 -9.69
N THR A 96 -4.88 -10.75 -8.98
CA THR A 96 -6.26 -10.26 -8.95
C THR A 96 -6.52 -9.62 -7.59
N VAL A 97 -7.01 -8.38 -7.58
CA VAL A 97 -7.41 -7.63 -6.39
C VAL A 97 -8.90 -7.41 -6.44
N SER A 98 -9.64 -8.08 -5.57
CA SER A 98 -11.08 -7.90 -5.45
C SER A 98 -11.40 -6.89 -4.36
N LEU A 99 -12.08 -5.81 -4.73
CA LEU A 99 -12.50 -4.73 -3.85
C LEU A 99 -14.01 -4.87 -3.52
N PRO A 100 -14.46 -4.46 -2.33
CA PRO A 100 -15.86 -4.52 -1.96
C PRO A 100 -16.70 -3.57 -2.82
N TRP A 101 -17.99 -3.90 -2.97
CA TRP A 101 -18.93 -3.11 -3.78
C TRP A 101 -19.04 -1.64 -3.30
N SER A 102 -18.84 -1.42 -2.00
CA SER A 102 -18.87 -0.10 -1.36
C SER A 102 -17.63 0.74 -1.64
N GLU A 103 -16.56 0.15 -2.16
CA GLU A 103 -15.29 0.84 -2.40
C GLU A 103 -15.23 1.55 -3.77
N VAL A 104 -15.35 2.88 -3.64
CA VAL A 104 -14.56 3.99 -4.21
C VAL A 104 -14.32 4.17 -5.71
N SER A 105 -14.20 5.46 -6.05
CA SER A 105 -14.13 6.03 -7.40
C SER A 105 -13.04 5.42 -8.28
N ALA A 106 -13.22 5.52 -9.60
CA ALA A 106 -12.26 5.03 -10.59
C ALA A 106 -10.81 5.48 -10.31
N LYS A 107 -10.64 6.73 -9.87
CA LYS A 107 -9.35 7.29 -9.48
C LYS A 107 -8.66 6.49 -8.37
N GLN A 108 -9.38 6.13 -7.31
CA GLN A 108 -8.78 5.42 -6.18
C GLN A 108 -8.43 3.97 -6.53
N ARG A 109 -9.27 3.30 -7.33
CA ARG A 109 -8.99 1.94 -7.81
C ARG A 109 -7.70 1.90 -8.64
N ARG A 110 -7.58 2.85 -9.56
CA ARG A 110 -6.35 3.06 -10.35
C ARG A 110 -5.13 3.29 -9.45
N GLN A 111 -5.21 4.22 -8.50
CA GLN A 111 -4.11 4.51 -7.58
C GLN A 111 -3.68 3.29 -6.76
N ARG A 112 -4.62 2.46 -6.29
CA ARG A 112 -4.32 1.22 -5.57
C ARG A 112 -3.61 0.21 -6.46
N ALA A 113 -4.11 -0.01 -7.67
CA ALA A 113 -3.49 -0.93 -8.63
C ALA A 113 -2.06 -0.49 -8.99
N GLU A 114 -1.87 0.80 -9.25
CA GLU A 114 -0.56 1.39 -9.54
C GLU A 114 0.40 1.28 -8.35
N ALA A 115 -0.07 1.52 -7.12
CA ALA A 115 0.76 1.40 -5.92
C ALA A 115 1.20 -0.05 -5.71
N MET A 116 0.28 -1.02 -5.82
CA MET A 116 0.58 -2.44 -5.69
C MET A 116 1.56 -2.94 -6.77
N GLY A 117 1.30 -2.59 -8.03
CA GLY A 117 2.18 -3.03 -9.11
C GLY A 117 3.58 -2.41 -9.00
N ARG A 118 3.70 -1.16 -8.54
CA ARG A 118 5.00 -0.54 -8.24
C ARG A 118 5.72 -1.21 -7.07
N LEU A 119 5.00 -1.55 -6.00
CA LEU A 119 5.58 -2.26 -4.86
C LEU A 119 6.12 -3.63 -5.28
N ALA A 120 5.31 -4.44 -5.96
CA ALA A 120 5.72 -5.75 -6.44
C ALA A 120 6.90 -5.67 -7.43
N ALA A 121 6.90 -4.68 -8.33
CA ALA A 121 8.04 -4.44 -9.22
C ALA A 121 9.32 -4.02 -8.46
N GLY A 122 9.18 -3.19 -7.42
CA GLY A 122 10.29 -2.83 -6.53
C GLY A 122 10.86 -4.03 -5.77
N MET A 123 9.99 -4.95 -5.33
CA MET A 123 10.39 -6.20 -4.69
C MET A 123 11.12 -7.13 -5.66
N LEU A 124 10.60 -7.31 -6.87
CA LEU A 124 11.24 -8.11 -7.92
C LEU A 124 12.62 -7.54 -8.29
N ARG A 125 12.73 -6.21 -8.39
CA ARG A 125 14.03 -5.54 -8.58
C ARG A 125 14.98 -5.79 -7.43
N SER A 126 14.51 -5.70 -6.19
CA SER A 126 15.33 -5.97 -5.00
C SER A 126 15.85 -7.42 -4.98
N ALA A 127 15.02 -8.36 -5.45
CA ALA A 127 15.35 -9.78 -5.64
C ALA A 127 16.24 -10.06 -6.88
N GLY A 128 16.55 -9.06 -7.71
CA GLY A 128 17.34 -9.24 -8.94
C GLY A 128 16.56 -9.82 -10.13
N ALA A 129 15.23 -9.85 -10.08
CA ALA A 129 14.33 -10.35 -11.11
C ALA A 129 13.68 -9.20 -11.90
N GLU A 130 14.49 -8.26 -12.40
CA GLU A 130 14.02 -7.02 -13.03
C GLU A 130 13.25 -7.22 -14.34
N GLY A 131 13.45 -8.37 -15.01
CA GLY A 131 12.78 -8.71 -16.27
C GLY A 131 11.33 -9.20 -16.12
N VAL A 132 10.83 -9.40 -14.89
CA VAL A 132 9.48 -9.92 -14.65
C VAL A 132 8.45 -8.78 -14.73
N ALA A 133 7.51 -8.86 -15.67
CA ALA A 133 6.39 -7.93 -15.76
C ALA A 133 5.36 -8.15 -14.64
N VAL A 134 4.78 -7.07 -14.13
CA VAL A 134 3.76 -7.15 -13.07
C VAL A 134 2.40 -6.70 -13.59
N GLU A 135 1.41 -7.58 -13.52
CA GLU A 135 0.04 -7.28 -13.85
C GLU A 135 -0.85 -7.30 -12.60
N VAL A 136 -1.68 -6.27 -12.43
CA VAL A 136 -2.67 -6.18 -11.36
C VAL A 136 -4.04 -5.99 -12.00
N GLU A 137 -4.86 -7.03 -11.94
CA GLU A 137 -6.26 -6.99 -12.31
C GLU A 137 -7.11 -6.55 -11.12
N VAL A 138 -7.89 -5.47 -11.28
CA VAL A 138 -8.81 -5.01 -10.24
C VAL A 138 -10.21 -5.48 -10.57
N ARG A 139 -10.81 -6.19 -9.63
CA ARG A 139 -12.18 -6.64 -9.68
C ARG A 139 -13.00 -6.00 -8.57
N ARG A 140 -14.30 -5.83 -8.79
CA ARG A 140 -15.24 -5.28 -7.80
C ARG A 140 -16.30 -6.32 -7.50
N TRP A 141 -16.53 -6.60 -6.22
CA TRP A 141 -17.64 -7.46 -5.79
C TRP A 141 -18.97 -6.87 -6.22
N ARG A 142 -19.88 -7.72 -6.70
CA ARG A 142 -21.27 -7.32 -6.94
C ARG A 142 -22.06 -7.51 -5.65
N LYS A 143 -22.97 -6.58 -5.38
CA LYS A 143 -23.82 -6.61 -4.18
C LYS A 143 -24.80 -7.79 -4.21
N ASP A 144 -25.41 -8.04 -5.36
CA ASP A 144 -26.59 -8.92 -5.49
C ASP A 144 -26.51 -9.84 -6.74
N SER A 145 -25.35 -10.45 -7.04
CA SER A 145 -25.18 -11.28 -8.25
C SER A 145 -24.52 -12.62 -7.98
N ALA A 146 -24.91 -13.65 -8.76
CA ALA A 146 -24.20 -14.92 -8.87
C ALA A 146 -22.78 -14.75 -9.44
N VAL A 147 -22.51 -13.66 -10.16
CA VAL A 147 -21.17 -13.27 -10.61
C VAL A 147 -20.42 -12.67 -9.43
N ARG A 148 -19.37 -13.37 -8.95
CA ARG A 148 -18.59 -12.96 -7.75
C ARG A 148 -17.98 -11.57 -7.86
N SER A 149 -17.52 -11.15 -9.04
CA SER A 149 -16.91 -9.84 -9.24
C SER A 149 -16.81 -9.40 -10.71
N ASP A 150 -16.91 -8.09 -10.94
CA ASP A 150 -16.69 -7.45 -12.25
C ASP A 150 -15.24 -7.04 -12.44
N LEU A 151 -14.71 -7.23 -13.65
CA LEU A 151 -13.46 -6.60 -14.04
C LEU A 151 -13.68 -5.09 -14.13
N VAL A 152 -12.85 -4.32 -13.42
CA VAL A 152 -12.93 -2.85 -13.43
C VAL A 152 -11.79 -2.24 -14.23
N GLY A 153 -10.63 -2.88 -14.19
CA GLY A 153 -9.50 -2.48 -15.01
C GLY A 153 -8.26 -3.26 -14.64
N ARG A 154 -7.17 -2.92 -15.33
CA ARG A 154 -5.90 -3.62 -15.25
C ARG A 154 -4.76 -2.63 -15.27
N TYR A 155 -3.85 -2.81 -14.34
CA TYR A 155 -2.55 -2.14 -14.33
C TYR A 155 -1.49 -3.11 -14.81
N LEU A 156 -0.62 -2.68 -15.73
CA LEU A 156 0.55 -3.42 -16.16
C LEU A 156 1.79 -2.57 -15.92
N HIS A 157 2.74 -3.09 -15.16
CA HIS A 157 4.09 -2.57 -15.07
C HIS A 157 5.01 -3.45 -15.91
N ASP A 158 5.42 -2.90 -17.05
CA ASP A 158 6.36 -3.54 -17.97
C ASP A 158 7.78 -3.01 -17.72
N PRO A 159 8.75 -3.87 -17.39
CA PRO A 159 10.13 -3.46 -17.16
C PRO A 159 10.79 -2.86 -18.41
N GLY A 160 10.41 -3.27 -19.62
CA GLY A 160 10.95 -2.72 -20.87
C GLY A 160 10.44 -1.32 -21.20
N ALA A 161 9.22 -0.97 -20.77
CA ALA A 161 8.61 0.34 -21.05
C ALA A 161 8.92 1.40 -19.98
N GLY A 162 9.50 1.01 -18.84
CA GLY A 162 9.88 1.88 -17.71
C GLY A 162 8.72 2.51 -16.93
N ARG A 163 7.52 2.62 -17.52
CA ARG A 163 6.30 3.15 -16.89
C ARG A 163 5.16 2.14 -16.96
N GLY A 164 4.41 2.03 -15.88
CA GLY A 164 3.19 1.22 -15.88
C GLY A 164 2.01 1.94 -16.52
N ALA A 165 1.08 1.16 -17.08
CA ALA A 165 -0.11 1.64 -17.76
C ALA A 165 -1.37 1.07 -17.12
N TRP A 166 -2.36 1.95 -16.88
CA TRP A 166 -3.70 1.56 -16.48
C TRP A 166 -4.60 1.47 -17.70
N ARG A 167 -5.42 0.41 -17.78
CA ARG A 167 -6.49 0.25 -18.75
C ARG A 167 -7.78 -0.01 -18.01
N GLU A 168 -8.78 0.84 -18.23
CA GLU A 168 -10.13 0.59 -17.70
C GLU A 168 -10.73 -0.61 -18.44
N ALA A 169 -11.54 -1.40 -17.75
CA ALA A 169 -12.33 -2.44 -18.38
C ALA A 169 -13.43 -1.80 -19.24
N PRO A 170 -13.86 -2.45 -20.33
CA PRO A 170 -15.08 -2.05 -21.01
C PRO A 170 -16.24 -2.10 -20.00
N SER A 171 -16.98 -0.99 -19.89
CA SER A 171 -18.20 -0.96 -19.08
C SER A 171 -19.20 -1.99 -19.64
N PRO A 172 -19.74 -2.88 -18.79
CA PRO A 172 -20.83 -3.77 -19.19
C PRO A 172 -22.13 -2.99 -19.48
#